data_AF-A0A2W2EZ66-F1
#
_entry.id   AF-A0A2W2EZ66-F1
#
_cell.length_a   1.000
_cell.length_b   1.000
_cell.length_c   1.000
_cell.angle_alpha   90.00
_cell.angle_beta   90.00
_cell.angle_gamma   90.00
#
_symmetry.space_group_name_H-M   'P 1'
#
loop_
_entity.id
_entity.type
_entity.pdbx_description
1 polymer ?
#
loop_
_entity_poly.entity_id
_entity_poly.type
_entity_poly.pdbx_seq_one_letter_code
_entity_poly.pdbx_strand_id
1 'polypeptide(L)'
;MTGGRTTARQADLDVPPGTRLFLLAGEWRPEPGKPASRDTLVSVVAVRQPSRGLVLIHGHACNPHNPDCGRHHCWEAHVVVAAITANLVGAR
;
A
#
# COMPACT_ATOMS: atom_id res chain seq x y z
N MET A 1 -38.09 -11.48 10.76
CA MET A 1 -36.84 -11.25 11.50
C MET A 1 -35.73 -11.02 10.50
N THR A 2 -35.46 -9.74 10.18
CA THR A 2 -34.56 -9.34 9.10
C THR A 2 -33.19 -9.09 9.69
N GLY A 3 -32.31 -10.09 9.67
CA GLY A 3 -30.93 -9.97 10.09
C GLY A 3 -30.11 -9.20 9.06
N GLY A 4 -29.75 -7.96 9.39
CA GLY A 4 -28.95 -7.09 8.54
C GLY A 4 -27.58 -7.70 8.25
N ARG A 5 -27.31 -8.01 6.98
CA ARG A 5 -25.95 -8.19 6.50
C ARG A 5 -25.31 -6.81 6.44
N THR A 6 -24.59 -6.43 7.49
CA THR A 6 -23.57 -5.39 7.40
C THR A 6 -22.49 -5.93 6.48
N THR A 7 -22.68 -5.75 5.18
CA THR A 7 -21.57 -5.75 4.24
C THR A 7 -20.67 -4.62 4.73
N ALA A 8 -19.53 -4.97 5.32
CA ALA A 8 -18.45 -4.01 5.50
C ALA A 8 -18.17 -3.48 4.10
N ARG A 9 -18.75 -2.31 3.80
CA ARG A 9 -18.49 -1.56 2.58
C ARG A 9 -16.98 -1.41 2.61
N GLN A 10 -16.30 -2.15 1.76
CA GLN A 10 -14.87 -2.09 1.60
C GLN A 10 -14.61 -0.61 1.34
N ALA A 11 -14.19 0.11 2.37
CA ALA A 11 -14.03 1.55 2.28
C ALA A 11 -13.08 1.75 1.11
N ASP A 12 -13.51 2.52 0.11
CA ASP A 12 -12.62 2.91 -0.96
C ASP A 12 -11.38 3.48 -0.29
N LEU A 13 -10.28 2.74 -0.38
CA LEU A 13 -9.04 3.10 0.29
C LEU A 13 -8.45 4.24 -0.51
N ASP A 14 -8.86 5.45 -0.16
CA ASP A 14 -8.40 6.67 -0.80
C ASP A 14 -7.01 7.01 -0.24
N VAL A 15 -6.00 6.83 -1.08
CA VAL A 15 -4.61 7.13 -0.77
C VAL A 15 -4.17 8.26 -1.69
N PRO A 16 -4.02 9.50 -1.19
CA PRO A 16 -3.63 10.61 -2.02
C PRO A 16 -2.27 10.37 -2.71
N PRO A 17 -2.10 10.75 -3.99
CA PRO A 17 -0.79 10.78 -4.61
C PRO A 17 0.21 11.62 -3.79
N GLY A 18 1.46 11.18 -3.73
CA GLY A 18 2.51 11.76 -2.88
C GLY A 18 2.53 11.23 -1.44
N THR A 19 1.52 10.46 -1.02
CA THR A 19 1.53 9.79 0.29
C THR A 19 2.75 8.89 0.41
N ARG A 20 3.51 9.04 1.49
CA ARG A 20 4.64 8.15 1.81
C ARG A 20 4.14 6.98 2.63
N LEU A 21 4.46 5.76 2.19
CA LEU A 21 4.13 4.54 2.90
C LEU A 21 5.42 3.80 3.25
N PHE A 22 5.61 3.53 4.53
CA PHE A 22 6.62 2.59 5.03
C PHE A 22 5.98 1.20 5.13
N LEU A 23 6.47 0.28 4.29
CA LEU A 23 5.94 -1.06 4.13
C LEU A 23 6.96 -2.06 4.65
N LEU A 24 6.56 -2.87 5.64
CA LEU A 24 7.42 -3.89 6.20
C LEU A 24 7.51 -5.12 5.28
N ALA A 25 8.57 -5.90 5.45
CA ALA A 25 8.67 -7.25 4.88
C ALA A 25 7.40 -8.06 5.19
N GLY A 26 6.89 -8.77 4.19
CA GLY A 26 5.64 -9.53 4.29
C GLY A 26 4.35 -8.74 3.99
N GLU A 27 4.36 -7.41 4.07
CA GLU A 27 3.17 -6.57 3.85
C GLU A 27 2.93 -6.18 2.40
N TRP A 28 3.95 -6.37 1.57
CA TRP A 28 3.89 -6.11 0.15
C TRP A 28 4.48 -7.28 -0.63
N ARG A 29 4.09 -7.38 -1.90
CA ARG A 29 4.41 -8.49 -2.79
C ARG A 29 4.84 -7.91 -4.15
N PRO A 30 6.14 -7.98 -4.52
CA PRO A 30 6.59 -7.54 -5.84
C PRO A 30 5.93 -8.36 -6.96
N GLU A 31 5.53 -9.60 -6.65
CA GLU A 31 4.86 -10.52 -7.55
C GLU A 31 3.69 -11.19 -6.83
N PRO A 32 2.59 -11.54 -7.51
CA PRO A 32 1.47 -12.26 -6.90
C PRO A 32 1.92 -13.52 -6.15
N GLY A 33 1.55 -13.63 -4.86
CA GLY A 33 1.85 -14.79 -4.03
C GLY A 33 3.25 -14.83 -3.40
N LYS A 34 4.14 -13.87 -3.70
CA LYS A 34 5.51 -13.82 -3.18
C LYS A 34 5.68 -12.62 -2.24
N PRO A 35 5.64 -12.81 -0.91
CA PRO A 35 5.88 -11.72 0.03
C PRO A 35 7.30 -11.19 -0.10
N ALA A 36 7.47 -9.89 0.04
CA ALA A 36 8.79 -9.26 0.05
C ALA A 36 9.58 -9.64 1.31
N SER A 37 10.90 -9.77 1.14
CA SER A 37 11.84 -10.08 2.22
C SER A 37 12.47 -8.84 2.86
N ARG A 38 12.15 -7.64 2.38
CA ARG A 38 12.73 -6.38 2.86
C ARG A 38 11.66 -5.32 3.02
N ASP A 39 11.92 -4.40 3.93
CA ASP A 39 11.14 -3.19 4.10
C ASP A 39 11.37 -2.26 2.91
N THR A 40 10.42 -1.35 2.67
CA THR A 40 10.56 -0.32 1.65
C THR A 40 9.79 0.93 2.02
N LEU A 41 10.32 2.08 1.64
CA LEU A 41 9.60 3.34 1.65
C LEU A 41 9.16 3.65 0.22
N VAL A 42 7.88 3.97 0.02
CA VAL A 42 7.34 4.30 -1.30
C VAL A 42 6.56 5.60 -1.26
N SER A 43 6.70 6.41 -2.31
CA SER A 43 5.80 7.54 -2.57
C SER A 43 4.71 7.07 -3.54
N VAL A 44 3.45 7.12 -3.11
CA VAL A 44 2.30 6.67 -3.90
C VAL A 44 2.09 7.58 -5.09
N VAL A 45 1.87 7.00 -6.27
CA VAL A 45 1.43 7.71 -7.48
C VAL A 45 -0.02 7.39 -7.75
N ALA A 46 -0.40 6.11 -7.65
CA ALA A 46 -1.77 5.66 -7.81
C ALA A 46 -2.00 4.37 -7.01
N VAL A 47 -3.25 4.17 -6.58
CA VAL A 47 -3.72 2.91 -6.01
C VAL A 47 -4.83 2.37 -6.89
N ARG A 48 -4.73 1.09 -7.24
CA ARG A 48 -5.81 0.32 -7.84
C ARG A 48 -6.23 -0.70 -6.80
N GLN A 49 -7.53 -0.93 -6.65
CA GLN A 49 -8.06 -1.92 -5.71
C GLN A 49 -8.30 -3.28 -6.40
N PRO A 50 -7.31 -4.19 -6.46
CA PRO A 50 -7.57 -5.60 -6.66
C PRO A 50 -8.44 -6.10 -5.49
N SER A 51 -9.39 -6.95 -5.81
CA SER A 51 -10.32 -7.56 -4.86
C SER A 51 -9.60 -8.23 -3.67
N ARG A 52 -10.24 -8.20 -2.49
CA ARG A 52 -9.91 -8.93 -1.25
C ARG A 52 -8.54 -8.59 -0.59
N GLY A 53 -8.53 -7.57 0.26
CA GLY A 53 -7.52 -7.37 1.32
C GLY A 53 -6.12 -6.94 0.89
N LEU A 54 -5.85 -6.92 -0.41
CA LEU A 54 -4.65 -6.38 -1.03
C LEU A 54 -5.04 -5.20 -1.92
N VAL A 55 -4.15 -4.25 -2.12
CA VAL A 55 -4.26 -3.25 -3.19
C VAL A 55 -3.01 -3.19 -4.04
N LEU A 56 -3.15 -2.89 -5.33
CA LEU A 56 -2.03 -2.68 -6.23
C LEU A 56 -1.62 -1.22 -6.12
N ILE A 57 -0.42 -0.96 -5.63
CA ILE A 57 0.14 0.39 -5.56
C ILE A 57 1.12 0.55 -6.71
N HIS A 58 0.98 1.66 -7.43
CA HIS A 58 2.01 2.22 -8.28
C HIS A 58 2.62 3.42 -7.54
N GLY A 59 3.93 3.44 -7.40
CA GLY A 59 4.65 4.52 -6.75
C GLY A 59 6.11 4.61 -7.18
N HIS A 60 6.88 5.36 -6.40
CA HIS A 60 8.33 5.43 -6.50
C HIS A 60 8.96 4.83 -5.26
N ALA A 61 9.89 3.88 -5.43
CA ALA A 61 10.68 3.38 -4.32
C ALA A 61 11.68 4.46 -3.89
N CYS A 62 11.63 4.83 -2.61
CA CYS A 62 12.55 5.79 -2.04
C CYS A 62 13.80 5.06 -1.56
N ASN A 63 14.98 5.55 -1.94
CA ASN A 63 16.20 5.22 -1.22
C ASN A 63 16.18 6.04 0.09
N PRO A 64 16.25 5.41 1.27
CA PRO A 64 16.26 6.14 2.54
C PRO A 64 17.44 7.14 2.67
N HIS A 65 18.51 6.98 1.89
CA HIS A 65 19.63 7.90 1.84
C HIS A 65 19.45 9.07 0.85
N ASN A 66 18.34 9.11 0.11
CA ASN A 66 18.05 10.15 -0.86
C ASN A 66 16.79 10.94 -0.44
N PRO A 67 16.92 12.24 -0.08
CA PRO A 67 15.79 13.05 0.36
C PRO A 67 14.77 13.33 -0.75
N ASP A 68 15.18 13.23 -2.02
CA ASP A 68 14.33 13.46 -3.19
C ASP A 68 13.65 12.16 -3.63
N CYS A 69 12.64 11.74 -2.88
CA CYS A 69 11.78 10.65 -3.30
C CYS A 69 10.86 11.09 -4.45
N GLY A 70 11.36 10.99 -5.68
CA GLY A 70 10.56 11.29 -6.86
C GLY A 70 11.12 10.83 -8.20
N ARG A 71 12.33 10.26 -8.28
CA ARG A 71 12.97 10.03 -9.59
C ARG A 71 13.68 8.71 -9.80
N HIS A 72 13.89 7.88 -8.77
CA HIS A 72 14.93 6.87 -8.89
C HIS A 72 14.44 5.51 -9.40
N HIS A 73 13.26 5.01 -9.00
CA HIS A 73 12.71 3.77 -9.55
C HIS A 73 11.17 3.73 -9.49
N CYS A 74 10.52 3.49 -10.63
CA CYS A 74 9.10 3.12 -10.65
C CYS A 74 8.92 1.80 -9.91
N TRP A 75 7.87 1.72 -9.11
CA TRP A 75 7.59 0.59 -8.24
C TRP A 75 6.11 0.22 -8.36
N GLU A 76 5.85 -1.06 -8.55
CA GLU A 76 4.50 -1.62 -8.58
C GLU A 76 4.48 -2.88 -7.72
N ALA A 77 3.54 -2.96 -6.77
CA ALA A 77 3.39 -4.15 -5.92
C ALA A 77 1.99 -4.25 -5.32
N HIS A 78 1.61 -5.48 -4.93
CA HIS A 78 0.41 -5.69 -4.12
C HIS A 78 0.74 -5.46 -2.65
N VAL A 79 -0.07 -4.69 -1.95
CA VAL A 79 0.14 -4.27 -0.56
C VAL A 79 -1.08 -4.61 0.27
N VAL A 80 -0.88 -5.12 1.48
CA VAL A 80 -1.98 -5.43 2.41
C VAL A 80 -2.70 -4.14 2.82
N VAL A 81 -4.02 -4.13 2.73
CA VAL A 81 -4.86 -2.96 3.07
C VAL A 81 -4.56 -2.48 4.49
N ALA A 82 -4.43 -3.39 5.45
CA ALA A 82 -4.12 -3.07 6.83
C ALA A 82 -2.79 -2.30 7.00
N ALA A 83 -1.78 -2.63 6.18
CA ALA A 83 -0.49 -1.93 6.21
C ALA A 83 -0.62 -0.48 5.74
N ILE A 84 -1.45 -0.24 4.74
CA ILE A 84 -1.74 1.12 4.24
C ILE A 84 -2.54 1.89 5.26
N THR A 85 -3.60 1.30 5.82
CA THR A 85 -4.38 1.92 6.88
C THR A 85 -3.50 2.30 8.07
N ALA A 86 -2.56 1.44 8.49
CA ALA A 86 -1.62 1.73 9.58
C ALA A 86 -0.74 2.95 9.28
N ASN A 87 -0.28 3.12 8.03
CA ASN A 87 0.46 4.30 7.60
C ASN A 87 -0.43 5.56 7.61
N LEU A 88 -1.65 5.47 7.08
CA LEU A 88 -2.57 6.62 6.97
C LEU A 88 -2.99 7.18 8.33
N VAL A 89 -3.14 6.34 9.35
CA VAL A 89 -3.50 6.77 10.71
C VAL A 89 -2.28 7.17 11.56
N GLY A 90 -1.07 7.17 10.98
CA GLY A 90 0.16 7.54 11.70
C GLY A 90 0.58 6.54 12.77
N ALA A 91 0.15 5.27 12.66
CA ALA A 91 0.61 4.20 13.54
C ALA A 91 1.98 3.65 13.14
N ARG A 92 2.69 4.36 12.26
CA ARG A 92 3.99 4.03 11.66
C ARG A 92 4.83 5.26 11.44
#